data_AF-A0A9E2RFY8-F1
#
_entry.id   AF-A0A9E2RFY8-F1
#
_cell.length_a   1.000
_cell.length_b   1.000
_cell.length_c   1.000
_cell.angle_alpha   90.00
_cell.angle_beta   90.00
_cell.angle_gamma   90.00
#
_symmetry.space_group_name_H-M   'P 1'
#
loop_
_entity.id
_entity.type
_entity.pdbx_description
1 polymer ?
#
loop_
_entity_poly.entity_id
_entity_poly.type
_entity_poly.pdbx_seq_one_letter_code
_entity_poly.pdbx_strand_id
1 'polypeptide(L)'
;MSETTLQEFVERKDYSRIHSSIEIPDLIEIQKRSYEEFLQREVEPERRKDHGLQAALASVFPIPDYNNTAVLEFTSYTLGTPKYDERECLEQGMTYAVPLKLRVRLVVFDKEDKG
;
A
#
# COMPACT_ATOMS: atom_id res chain seq x y z
N MET A 1 -25.88 -33.68 3.06
CA MET A 1 -26.54 -32.80 4.04
C MET A 1 -25.60 -31.62 4.23
N SER A 2 -25.67 -30.58 3.41
CA SER A 2 -26.71 -29.55 3.44
C SER A 2 -27.07 -29.03 2.05
N GLU A 3 -28.29 -28.53 1.95
CA GLU A 3 -29.05 -28.13 0.76
C GLU A 3 -28.30 -27.17 -0.15
N THR A 4 -28.11 -27.57 -1.40
CA THR A 4 -27.81 -26.67 -2.51
C THR A 4 -29.14 -26.05 -2.94
N THR A 5 -29.51 -24.91 -2.36
CA THR A 5 -30.62 -24.10 -2.86
C THR A 5 -30.29 -23.67 -4.28
N LEU A 6 -30.87 -24.37 -5.27
CA LEU A 6 -30.84 -23.95 -6.67
C LEU A 6 -31.58 -22.62 -6.76
N GLN A 7 -30.83 -21.54 -6.80
CA GLN A 7 -31.36 -20.21 -7.02
C GLN A 7 -31.89 -20.19 -8.47
N GLU A 8 -33.21 -20.11 -8.63
CA GLU A 8 -33.84 -19.99 -9.95
C GLU A 8 -33.38 -18.68 -10.59
N PHE A 9 -32.36 -18.75 -11.44
CA PHE A 9 -31.93 -17.61 -12.23
C PHE A 9 -33.01 -17.27 -13.25
N VAL A 10 -33.48 -16.03 -13.23
CA VAL A 10 -34.40 -15.52 -14.25
C VAL A 10 -33.69 -15.52 -15.60
N GLU A 11 -34.27 -16.18 -16.60
CA GLU A 11 -33.71 -16.25 -17.94
C GLU A 11 -33.69 -14.86 -18.60
N ARG A 12 -32.48 -14.36 -18.89
CA ARG A 12 -32.28 -13.12 -19.65
C ARG A 12 -32.22 -13.43 -21.14
N LYS A 13 -33.20 -12.95 -21.90
CA LYS A 13 -33.18 -13.00 -23.37
C LYS A 13 -32.25 -11.92 -23.92
N ASP A 14 -31.22 -12.33 -24.66
CA ASP A 14 -30.30 -11.45 -25.39
C ASP A 14 -30.63 -11.48 -26.89
N TYR A 15 -30.78 -10.32 -27.52
CA TYR A 15 -31.09 -10.16 -28.95
C TYR A 15 -29.92 -9.53 -29.74
N SER A 16 -28.72 -9.48 -29.15
CA SER A 16 -27.54 -8.86 -29.73
C SER A 16 -27.12 -9.55 -31.03
N ARG A 17 -27.04 -8.77 -32.13
CA ARG A 17 -26.61 -9.26 -33.45
C ARG A 17 -25.10 -9.29 -33.62
N ILE A 18 -24.39 -8.44 -32.87
CA ILE A 18 -22.92 -8.36 -32.85
C ILE A 18 -22.48 -8.83 -31.47
N HIS A 19 -21.62 -9.83 -31.43
CA HIS A 19 -21.12 -10.38 -30.17
C HIS A 19 -19.87 -9.61 -29.74
N SER A 20 -19.79 -9.27 -28.46
CA SER A 20 -18.56 -8.74 -27.89
C SER A 20 -17.49 -9.82 -27.93
N SER A 21 -16.36 -9.56 -28.59
CA SER A 21 -15.18 -10.44 -28.58
C SER A 21 -14.28 -10.18 -27.37
N ILE A 22 -14.55 -9.12 -26.60
CA ILE A 22 -13.77 -8.72 -25.44
C ILE A 22 -14.63 -8.96 -24.19
N GLU A 23 -14.04 -9.64 -23.21
CA GLU A 23 -14.69 -9.88 -21.92
C GLU A 23 -14.77 -8.57 -21.11
N ILE A 24 -15.76 -8.51 -20.21
CA ILE A 24 -15.87 -7.37 -19.29
C ILE A 24 -14.67 -7.43 -18.33
N PRO A 25 -13.84 -6.38 -18.27
CA PRO A 25 -12.68 -6.36 -17.38
C PRO A 25 -13.10 -6.22 -15.91
N ASP A 26 -12.15 -6.40 -14.97
CA ASP A 26 -12.39 -6.08 -13.57
C ASP A 26 -12.62 -4.56 -13.43
N LEU A 27 -13.87 -4.19 -13.15
CA LEU A 27 -14.32 -2.80 -13.08
C LEU A 27 -13.69 -2.01 -11.93
N ILE A 28 -13.04 -2.69 -10.98
CA ILE A 28 -12.33 -2.07 -9.85
C ILE A 28 -10.82 -2.32 -9.88
N GLU A 29 -10.29 -2.81 -11.01
CA GLU A 29 -8.86 -3.13 -11.17
C GLU A 29 -7.98 -1.89 -10.93
N ILE A 30 -8.35 -0.76 -11.50
CA ILE A 30 -7.57 0.48 -11.44
C ILE A 30 -7.37 0.91 -9.98
N GLN A 31 -8.41 0.82 -9.16
CA GLN A 31 -8.37 1.20 -7.76
C GLN A 31 -7.47 0.26 -6.96
N LYS A 32 -7.63 -1.06 -7.14
CA LYS A 32 -6.79 -2.07 -6.47
C LYS A 32 -5.33 -1.90 -6.85
N ARG A 33 -5.06 -1.87 -8.16
CA ARG A 33 -3.72 -1.80 -8.72
C ARG A 33 -3.00 -0.51 -8.33
N SER A 34 -3.68 0.64 -8.41
CA SER A 34 -3.09 1.92 -8.01
C SER A 34 -2.65 1.91 -6.55
N TYR A 35 -3.47 1.35 -5.66
CA TYR A 35 -3.15 1.26 -4.24
C TYR A 35 -2.02 0.26 -3.95
N GLU A 36 -1.99 -0.89 -4.63
CA GLU A 36 -0.89 -1.86 -4.54
C GLU A 36 0.43 -1.28 -5.05
N GLU A 37 0.42 -0.57 -6.18
CA GLU A 37 1.59 0.12 -6.72
C GLU A 37 2.07 1.24 -5.80
N PHE A 38 1.16 1.97 -5.14
CA PHE A 38 1.51 2.98 -4.15
C PHE A 38 2.19 2.36 -2.91
N LEU A 39 1.66 1.26 -2.39
CA LEU A 39 2.11 0.62 -1.15
C LEU A 39 3.32 -0.31 -1.31
N GLN A 40 3.51 -0.91 -2.49
CA GLN A 40 4.55 -1.93 -2.76
C GLN A 40 4.68 -2.99 -1.64
N ARG A 41 3.55 -3.44 -1.08
CA ARG A 41 3.47 -4.24 0.15
C ARG A 41 4.22 -5.58 0.04
N GLU A 42 4.07 -6.25 -1.10
CA GLU A 42 4.66 -7.57 -1.38
C GLU A 42 6.05 -7.49 -2.03
N VAL A 43 6.66 -6.30 -2.04
CA VAL A 43 7.99 -6.07 -2.64
C VAL A 43 9.02 -5.89 -1.52
N GLU A 44 10.07 -6.72 -1.58
CA GLU A 44 11.23 -6.61 -0.70
C GLU A 44 11.81 -5.19 -0.73
N PRO A 45 12.21 -4.61 0.43
CA PRO A 45 12.66 -3.22 0.51
C PRO A 45 13.71 -2.82 -0.53
N GLU A 46 14.69 -3.67 -0.81
CA GLU A 46 15.79 -3.43 -1.75
C GLU A 46 15.35 -3.45 -3.22
N ARG A 47 14.18 -4.04 -3.50
CA ARG A 47 13.62 -4.18 -4.86
C ARG A 47 12.49 -3.19 -5.12
N ARG A 48 12.13 -2.35 -4.14
CA ARG A 48 11.09 -1.34 -4.31
C ARG A 48 11.53 -0.29 -5.32
N LYS A 49 10.59 0.07 -6.19
CA LYS A 49 10.79 1.14 -7.17
C LYS A 49 10.60 2.50 -6.50
N ASP A 50 11.24 3.52 -7.04
CA ASP A 50 11.13 4.89 -6.56
C ASP A 50 9.82 5.56 -7.02
N HIS A 51 8.69 5.10 -6.47
CA HIS A 51 7.37 5.68 -6.67
C HIS A 51 6.46 5.38 -5.47
N GLY A 52 5.31 6.07 -5.40
CA GLY A 52 4.35 5.88 -4.32
C GLY A 52 4.94 6.22 -2.96
N LEU A 53 4.73 5.33 -1.98
CA LEU A 53 5.21 5.54 -0.62
C LEU A 53 6.74 5.59 -0.52
N GLN A 54 7.45 4.80 -1.34
CA GLN A 54 8.92 4.80 -1.36
C GLN A 54 9.46 6.17 -1.78
N ALA A 55 8.97 6.73 -2.89
CA ALA A 55 9.41 8.05 -3.37
C ALA A 55 9.02 9.17 -2.42
N ALA A 56 7.81 9.10 -1.84
CA ALA A 56 7.36 10.09 -0.86
C ALA A 56 8.30 10.13 0.35
N LEU A 57 8.67 8.98 0.90
CA LEU A 57 9.62 8.90 2.01
C LEU A 57 11.03 9.34 1.57
N ALA A 58 11.53 8.84 0.43
CA ALA A 58 12.84 9.20 -0.08
C ALA A 58 12.97 10.71 -0.37
N SER A 59 11.90 11.40 -0.76
CA SER A 59 11.93 12.84 -1.05
C SER A 59 12.11 13.74 0.19
N VAL A 60 11.81 13.23 1.38
CA VAL A 60 11.93 13.98 2.64
C VAL A 60 13.30 13.77 3.30
N PHE A 61 13.95 12.64 3.02
CA PHE A 61 15.25 12.28 3.57
C PHE A 61 16.37 12.56 2.55
N PRO A 62 17.61 12.81 2.98
CA PRO A 62 18.07 12.89 4.36
C PRO A 62 17.64 14.18 5.09
N ILE A 63 17.50 14.10 6.42
CA ILE A 63 17.16 15.25 7.28
C ILE A 63 18.38 15.61 8.15
N PRO A 64 19.08 16.71 7.88
CA PRO A 64 20.21 17.16 8.70
C PRO A 64 19.73 17.87 9.98
N ASP A 65 20.55 17.83 11.03
CA ASP A 65 20.36 18.68 12.20
C ASP A 65 20.79 20.13 11.94
N TYR A 66 20.42 21.04 12.84
CA TYR A 66 20.73 22.47 12.69
C TYR A 66 22.24 22.76 12.61
N ASN A 67 23.06 22.00 13.34
CA ASN A 67 24.50 22.23 13.43
C ASN A 67 25.31 21.43 12.39
N ASN A 68 24.65 20.69 11.49
CA ASN A 68 25.25 19.73 10.55
C ASN A 68 26.23 18.75 11.22
N THR A 69 25.94 18.37 12.46
CA THR A 69 26.66 17.34 13.23
C THR A 69 26.05 15.96 13.08
N ALA A 70 24.80 15.88 12.60
CA ALA A 70 24.13 14.61 12.41
C ALA A 70 23.12 14.68 11.25
N VAL A 71 22.82 13.53 10.68
CA VAL A 71 21.82 13.38 9.63
C VAL A 71 21.00 12.11 9.84
N LEU A 72 19.68 12.22 9.66
CA LEU A 72 18.78 11.07 9.60
C LEU A 72 18.65 10.60 8.15
N GLU A 73 18.86 9.31 7.92
CA GLU A 73 18.74 8.65 6.63
C GLU A 73 17.62 7.60 6.66
N PHE A 74 16.74 7.66 5.66
CA PHE A 74 15.72 6.63 5.47
C PHE A 74 16.34 5.36 4.89
N THR A 75 16.09 4.20 5.53
CA THR A 75 16.56 2.89 5.05
C THR A 75 15.43 2.10 4.40
N SER A 76 14.31 1.92 5.10
CA SER A 76 13.17 1.13 4.58
C SER A 76 11.89 1.39 5.39
N TYR A 77 10.75 0.90 4.89
CA TYR A 77 9.49 0.87 5.64
C TYR A 77 8.86 -0.52 5.65
N THR A 78 7.99 -0.77 6.63
CA THR A 78 7.19 -1.99 6.75
C THR A 78 5.76 -1.62 7.11
N LEU A 79 4.81 -2.25 6.42
CA LEU A 79 3.39 -2.18 6.75
C LEU A 79 3.07 -3.35 7.70
N GLY A 80 2.46 -3.04 8.84
CA GLY A 80 2.00 -4.08 9.75
C GLY A 80 0.69 -4.70 9.30
N THR A 81 0.08 -5.48 10.19
CA THR A 81 -1.25 -6.06 9.96
C THR A 81 -2.34 -5.15 10.56
N PRO A 82 -3.56 -5.22 10.02
CA PRO A 82 -4.72 -4.60 10.64
C PRO A 82 -4.92 -5.13 12.07
N LYS A 83 -5.39 -4.27 12.97
CA LYS A 83 -5.71 -4.66 14.36
C LYS A 83 -7.05 -5.39 14.49
N TYR A 84 -7.99 -5.05 13.62
CA TYR A 84 -9.37 -5.52 13.59
C TYR A 84 -9.73 -5.87 12.15
N ASP A 85 -10.75 -6.69 11.96
CA ASP A 85 -11.27 -6.94 10.62
C ASP A 85 -12.16 -5.79 10.11
N GLU A 86 -12.49 -5.84 8.83
CA GLU A 86 -13.29 -4.79 8.18
C GLU A 86 -14.70 -4.66 8.80
N ARG A 87 -15.30 -5.78 9.20
CA ARG A 87 -16.68 -5.82 9.71
C ARG A 87 -16.75 -5.26 11.13
N GLU A 88 -15.80 -5.63 11.99
CA GLU A 88 -15.63 -5.06 13.33
C GLU A 88 -15.43 -3.54 13.25
N CYS A 89 -14.58 -3.07 12.33
CA CYS A 89 -14.38 -1.64 12.12
C CYS A 89 -15.68 -0.92 11.73
N LEU A 90 -16.48 -1.51 10.83
CA LEU A 90 -17.78 -0.93 10.44
C LEU A 90 -18.78 -0.90 11.58
N GLU A 91 -18.92 -2.00 12.33
CA GLU A 91 -19.87 -2.13 13.44
C GLU A 91 -19.53 -1.18 14.59
N GLN A 92 -18.24 -0.93 14.85
CA GLN A 92 -17.77 -0.06 15.93
C GLN A 92 -17.46 1.38 15.47
N GLY A 93 -17.64 1.72 14.19
CA GLY A 93 -17.34 3.05 13.65
C GLY A 93 -15.85 3.42 13.69
N MET A 94 -14.96 2.43 13.58
CA MET A 94 -13.50 2.61 13.56
C MET A 94 -12.96 2.64 12.12
N THR A 95 -11.73 3.15 11.95
CA THR A 95 -11.03 3.11 10.66
C THR A 95 -10.25 1.81 10.49
N TYR A 96 -10.49 1.08 9.40
CA TYR A 96 -9.68 -0.06 9.00
C TYR A 96 -8.33 0.41 8.44
N ALA A 97 -7.24 0.17 9.16
CA ALA A 97 -5.91 0.66 8.82
C ALA A 97 -4.79 -0.24 9.36
N VAL A 98 -3.60 -0.09 8.79
CA VAL A 98 -2.38 -0.78 9.22
C VAL A 98 -1.33 0.21 9.73
N PRO A 99 -0.47 -0.17 10.68
CA PRO A 99 0.61 0.70 11.12
C PRO A 99 1.75 0.73 10.09
N LEU A 100 2.23 1.93 9.75
CA LEU A 100 3.44 2.14 8.96
C LEU A 100 4.64 2.33 9.89
N LYS A 101 5.66 1.49 9.75
CA LYS A 101 6.92 1.57 10.52
C LYS A 101 8.07 1.91 9.59
N LEU A 102 8.90 2.89 9.94
CA LEU A 102 10.11 3.26 9.19
C LEU A 102 11.35 2.78 9.94
N ARG A 103 12.34 2.30 9.19
CA ARG A 103 13.72 2.09 9.65
C ARG A 103 14.56 3.27 9.17
N VAL A 104 15.11 4.01 10.13
CA VAL A 104 15.91 5.20 9.90
C VAL A 104 17.27 5.00 10.57
N ARG A 105 18.32 5.52 9.96
CA ARG A 105 19.69 5.53 10.50
C ARG A 105 20.06 6.94 10.90
N LEU A 106 20.62 7.12 12.09
CA LEU A 106 21.26 8.35 12.50
C LEU A 106 22.76 8.24 12.23
N VAL A 107 23.30 9.16 11.44
CA VAL A 107 24.74 9.31 11.19
C VAL A 107 25.21 10.55 11.95
N VAL A 108 26.28 10.41 12.74
CA VAL A 108 26.88 11.50 13.52
C VAL A 108 28.30 11.74 13.02
N PHE A 109 28.66 13.00 12.81
CA PHE A 109 29.97 13.42 12.34
C PHE A 109 30.79 13.99 13.50
N ASP A 110 32.04 13.56 13.62
CA ASP A 110 32.99 14.17 14.56
C ASP A 110 33.42 15.54 14.03
N LYS A 111 33.29 16.57 14.88
CA LYS A 111 33.90 17.88 14.61
C LYS A 111 35.39 17.76 14.94
N GLU A 112 36.24 17.70 13.92
CA GLU A 112 37.66 17.95 14.14
C GLU A 112 37.85 19.41 14.58
N ASP A 113 38.20 19.61 15.85
CA ASP A 113 38.69 20.90 16.34
C ASP A 113 39.98 21.23 15.58
N LYS A 114 39.90 22.19 14.66
CA LYS A 114 41.09 22.79 14.06
C LYS A 114 41.82 23.58 15.15
N GLY A 115 42.78 22.91 15.79
CA GLY A 115 43.76 23.53 16.69
C GLY A 115 44.62 24.57 15.99
#